data_AF-A0AA43ZA11-F1
#
_entry.id   AF-A0AA43ZA11-F1
#
_cell.length_a   1.000
_cell.length_b   1.000
_cell.length_c   1.000
_cell.angle_alpha   90.00
_cell.angle_beta   90.00
_cell.angle_gamma   90.00
#
_symmetry.space_group_name_H-M   'P 1'
#
loop_
_entity.id
_entity.type
_entity.pdbx_description
1 polymer ?
#
loop_
_entity_poly.entity_id
_entity_poly.type
_entity_poly.pdbx_seq_one_letter_code
_entity_poly.pdbx_strand_id
1 'polypeptide(L)' 'MKNSTPRFPLRPSAALACALALAGGGAQAEFFDDAKGTLTLRNFYIHRNFVDDGATRSKAEEWTQSFILDLQSG' A
#
# COMPACT_ATOMS: atom_id res chain seq x y z
N MET A 1 -21.67 44.06 -41.00
CA MET A 1 -21.35 42.62 -41.15
C MET A 1 -21.08 42.06 -39.77
N LYS A 2 -22.00 41.30 -39.18
CA LYS A 2 -21.81 40.72 -37.83
C LYS A 2 -22.09 39.22 -37.91
N ASN A 3 -21.02 38.45 -37.99
CA ASN A 3 -20.95 37.00 -38.05
C ASN A 3 -21.22 36.41 -36.66
N SER A 4 -22.40 35.83 -36.48
CA SER A 4 -22.72 35.06 -35.28
C SER A 4 -22.35 33.60 -35.49
N THR A 5 -21.33 33.13 -34.77
CA THR A 5 -20.99 31.71 -34.64
C THR A 5 -21.98 31.03 -33.69
N PRO A 6 -22.56 29.88 -34.06
CA PRO A 6 -23.44 29.15 -33.15
C PRO A 6 -22.60 28.45 -32.10
N ARG A 7 -22.79 28.83 -30.83
CA ARG A 7 -22.28 28.08 -29.68
C ARG A 7 -23.23 26.92 -29.42
N PHE A 8 -22.85 25.71 -29.83
CA PHE A 8 -23.59 24.50 -29.46
C PHE A 8 -23.48 24.28 -27.95
N PRO A 9 -24.60 24.20 -27.22
CA PRO A 9 -24.56 23.91 -25.80
C PRO A 9 -24.18 22.43 -25.60
N LEU A 10 -23.05 22.18 -24.94
CA LEU A 10 -22.72 20.88 -24.38
C LEU A 10 -23.78 20.54 -23.32
N ARG A 11 -24.79 19.77 -23.71
CA ARG A 11 -25.80 19.25 -22.79
C ARG A 11 -25.20 18.04 -22.07
N PRO A 12 -25.01 18.07 -20.75
CA PRO A 12 -24.52 16.92 -20.02
C PRO A 12 -25.58 15.81 -20.11
N SER A 13 -25.20 14.69 -20.72
CA SER A 13 -26.05 13.50 -20.84
C SER A 13 -26.22 12.87 -19.46
N ALA A 14 -27.43 12.92 -18.91
CA ALA A 14 -27.77 12.25 -17.65
C ALA A 14 -27.52 10.73 -17.73
N ALA A 15 -27.66 10.13 -18.92
CA ALA A 15 -27.35 8.72 -19.15
C ALA A 15 -25.85 8.42 -18.99
N LEU A 16 -24.96 9.33 -19.43
CA LEU A 16 -23.52 9.19 -19.24
C LEU A 16 -23.14 9.36 -17.76
N ALA A 17 -23.74 10.32 -17.06
CA ALA A 17 -23.54 10.51 -15.62
C ALA A 17 -24.01 9.30 -14.81
N CYS A 18 -25.18 8.72 -15.13
CA CYS A 18 -25.66 7.49 -14.51
C CYS A 18 -24.75 6.29 -14.83
N ALA A 19 -24.26 6.16 -16.07
CA ALA A 19 -23.36 5.08 -16.46
C ALA A 19 -22.01 5.16 -15.70
N LEU A 20 -21.45 6.36 -15.52
CA LEU A 20 -20.25 6.57 -14.69
C LEU A 20 -20.50 6.33 -13.19
N ALA A 21 -21.68 6.71 -12.68
CA ALA A 21 -22.06 6.45 -11.30
C ALA A 21 -22.24 4.94 -11.02
N LEU A 22 -22.74 4.19 -12.01
CA LEU A 22 -22.89 2.73 -11.94
C LEU A 22 -21.56 1.98 -12.15
N ALA A 23 -20.64 2.53 -12.95
CA ALA A 23 -19.32 1.94 -13.19
C ALA A 23 -18.36 2.07 -11.99
N GLY A 24 -18.62 2.99 -11.05
CA GLY A 24 -17.81 3.17 -9.84
C GLY A 24 -18.18 2.25 -8.66
N GLY A 25 -19.25 1.47 -8.78
CA GLY A 25 -19.78 0.62 -7.72
C GLY A 25 -19.10 -0.75 -7.63
N GLY A 26 -17.93 -0.82 -7.00
CA GLY A 26 -17.52 -2.01 -6.27
C GLY A 26 -16.76 -3.10 -7.03
N ALA A 27 -15.55 -2.80 -7.49
CA ALA A 27 -14.51 -3.83 -7.64
C ALA A 27 -13.84 -4.13 -6.28
N GLN A 28 -14.65 -4.43 -5.25
CA GLN A 28 -14.18 -4.80 -3.90
C GLN A 28 -14.54 -6.24 -3.52
N ALA A 29 -15.03 -7.02 -4.49
CA ALA A 29 -15.64 -8.33 -4.27
C ALA A 29 -14.71 -9.37 -3.62
N GLU A 30 -13.40 -9.10 -3.53
CA GLU A 30 -12.44 -9.98 -2.85
C GLU A 30 -11.37 -9.25 -2.01
N PHE A 31 -11.36 -7.91 -2.00
CA PHE A 31 -10.27 -7.13 -1.36
C PHE A 31 -10.11 -7.43 0.13
N PHE A 32 -11.25 -7.60 0.83
CA PHE A 32 -11.28 -7.97 2.24
C PHE A 32 -11.47 -9.48 2.45
N ASP A 33 -12.16 -10.15 1.53
CA ASP A 33 -12.53 -11.56 1.70
C ASP A 33 -11.33 -12.51 1.53
N ASP A 34 -10.33 -12.20 0.71
CA ASP A 34 -9.03 -12.92 0.67
C ASP A 34 -7.89 -12.15 1.36
N ALA A 35 -8.22 -11.16 2.19
CA ALA A 35 -7.20 -10.44 2.96
C ALA A 35 -6.55 -11.37 3.99
N LYS A 36 -5.21 -11.32 4.05
CA LYS A 36 -4.38 -12.11 4.96
C LYS A 36 -3.52 -11.18 5.79
N GLY A 37 -3.45 -11.45 7.09
CA GLY A 37 -2.62 -10.68 8.01
C GLY A 37 -1.81 -11.60 8.92
N THR A 38 -0.52 -11.32 9.08
CA THR A 38 0.37 -12.01 10.00
C THR A 38 1.05 -11.00 10.92
N LEU A 39 0.92 -11.19 12.23
CA LEU A 39 1.71 -10.47 13.22
C LEU A 39 2.78 -11.40 13.78
N THR A 40 4.04 -11.11 13.45
CA THR A 40 5.19 -11.84 13.97
C THR A 40 5.78 -11.12 15.18
N LEU A 41 5.73 -11.79 16.33
CA LEU A 41 6.45 -11.38 17.54
C LEU A 41 7.81 -12.09 17.55
N ARG A 42 8.88 -11.34 17.36
CA ARG A 42 10.23 -11.91 17.28
C ARG A 42 11.12 -11.35 18.38
N ASN A 43 11.49 -12.21 19.31
CA ASN A 43 12.53 -11.94 20.29
C ASN A 43 13.85 -12.53 19.76
N PHE A 44 14.90 -11.73 19.63
CA PHE A 44 16.16 -12.18 19.03
C PHE A 44 17.37 -11.62 19.76
N TYR A 45 18.26 -12.53 20.19
CA TYR A 45 19.55 -12.22 20.80
C TYR A 45 20.67 -12.45 19.78
N ILE A 46 21.53 -11.46 19.60
CA ILE A 46 22.70 -11.52 18.72
C ILE A 46 23.94 -11.49 19.58
N HIS A 47 24.81 -12.47 19.40
CA HIS A 47 26.15 -12.48 19.94
C HIS A 47 27.15 -12.62 18.78
N ARG A 48 28.08 -11.68 18.68
CA ARG A 48 29.21 -11.73 17.74
C ARG A 48 30.52 -11.57 18.50
N ASN A 49 31.40 -12.54 18.34
CA ASN A 49 32.78 -12.48 18.80
C ASN A 49 33.70 -12.22 17.60
N PHE A 50 34.56 -11.21 17.69
CA PHE A 50 35.53 -10.87 16.66
C PHE A 50 36.89 -11.46 17.04
N VAL A 51 37.42 -12.33 16.20
CA VAL A 51 38.64 -13.14 16.51
C VAL A 51 39.87 -12.65 15.72
N ASP A 52 39.70 -11.68 14.83
CA ASP A 52 40.77 -11.17 13.98
C ASP A 52 41.70 -10.20 14.73
N ASP A 53 43.01 -10.29 14.48
CA ASP A 53 44.05 -9.47 15.13
C ASP A 53 43.94 -7.98 14.78
N GLY A 54 43.32 -7.63 13.65
CA GLY A 54 43.04 -6.27 13.22
C GLY A 54 41.64 -5.76 13.62
N ALA A 55 40.86 -6.57 14.36
CA ALA A 55 39.50 -6.18 14.74
C ALA A 55 39.52 -4.99 15.71
N THR A 56 38.82 -3.92 15.33
CA THR A 56 38.70 -2.71 16.16
C THR A 56 37.76 -2.88 17.36
N ARG A 57 37.01 -3.99 17.42
CA ARG A 57 36.09 -4.35 18.50
C ARG A 57 36.20 -5.84 18.78
N SER A 58 36.15 -6.24 20.06
CA SER A 58 36.26 -7.64 20.49
C SER A 58 34.93 -8.39 20.51
N LYS A 59 33.83 -7.74 20.92
CA LYS A 59 32.48 -8.33 20.89
C LYS A 59 31.38 -7.34 20.53
N ALA A 60 30.27 -7.87 20.03
CA ALA A 60 28.99 -7.18 19.89
C ALA A 60 27.86 -8.08 20.37
N GLU A 61 27.08 -7.59 21.33
CA GLU A 61 25.90 -8.28 21.86
C GLU A 61 24.70 -7.35 21.79
N GLU A 62 23.56 -7.88 21.36
CA GLU A 62 22.34 -7.11 21.21
C GLU A 62 21.13 -7.97 21.50
N TRP A 63 20.13 -7.40 22.17
CA TRP A 63 18.83 -8.02 22.35
C TRP A 63 17.76 -7.15 21.73
N THR A 64 16.98 -7.74 20.84
CA THR A 64 15.91 -7.04 20.12
C THR A 64 14.57 -7.73 20.34
N GLN A 65 13.53 -6.92 20.50
CA GLN A 65 12.14 -7.34 20.47
C GLN A 65 11.50 -6.65 19.26
N SER A 66 11.09 -7.43 18.27
CA SER A 66 10.45 -6.94 17.05
C SER A 66 8.97 -7.31 17.01
N PHE A 67 8.18 -6.41 16.42
CA PHE A 67 6.79 -6.59 16.08
C PHE A 67 6.66 -6.34 14.59
N ILE A 68 6.38 -7.37 13.81
CA ILE A 68 6.33 -7.27 12.34
C ILE A 68 4.91 -7.56 11.92
N LEU A 69 4.25 -6.55 11.37
CA LEU A 69 2.91 -6.66 10.83
C LEU A 69 3.00 -6.78 9.30
N ASP A 70 2.57 -7.93 8.80
CA ASP A 70 2.41 -8.20 7.38
C ASP A 70 0.93 -8.26 7.05
N LEU A 71 0.47 -7.40 6.13
CA LEU A 71 -0.93 -7.30 5.72
C LEU A 71 -1.00 -7.34 4.20
N GLN A 72 -1.76 -8.29 3.68
CA GLN A 72 -1.99 -8.51 2.26
C GLN A 72 -3.49 -8.38 1.99
N SER A 73 -3.87 -7.53 1.04
CA SER A 73 -5.25 -7.51 0.51
C SER A 73 -5.50 -8.70 -0.41
N GLY A 74 -6.77 -9.10 -0.53
CA GLY A 74 -7.24 -10.06 -1.53
C GLY A 74 -7.30 -9.49 -2.94
#